data_AF-A0A7R9U0J1-F1
#
_entry.id   AF-A0A7R9U0J1-F1
#
_cell.length_a   1.000
_cell.length_b   1.000
_cell.length_c   1.000
_cell.angle_alpha   90.00
_cell.angle_beta   90.00
_cell.angle_gamma   90.00
#
_symmetry.space_group_name_H-M   'P 1'
#
loop_
_entity.id
_entity.type
_entity.pdbx_description
1 polymer ?
#
loop_
_entity_poly.entity_id
_entity_poly.type
_entity_poly.pdbx_seq_one_letter_code
_entity_poly.pdbx_strand_id
1 'polypeptide(L)'
;EEEEEEKDGGGGGSITIDAATASAIRAARDAERGALTHFEALTAIALKHFADRGADCAVVEVGLGGASDATNVFASDDLAAAAIVAVGGDHVEALGGSARSIVDAKCGIVKAGRPVFIAKQP
;
A
#
# COMPACT_ATOMS: atom_id res chain seq x y z
N GLU A 1 5.06 -37.47 -27.49
CA GLU A 1 4.11 -36.96 -26.50
C GLU A 1 4.92 -36.80 -25.23
N GLU A 2 5.47 -35.61 -25.05
CA GLU A 2 6.30 -35.27 -23.89
C GLU A 2 5.39 -34.58 -22.89
N GLU A 3 5.21 -35.21 -21.74
CA GLU A 3 4.52 -34.64 -20.58
C GLU A 3 5.46 -33.61 -19.94
N GLU A 4 5.10 -32.32 -20.02
CA GLU A 4 5.78 -31.29 -19.25
C GLU A 4 5.26 -31.32 -17.81
N GLU A 5 6.13 -31.79 -16.89
CA GLU A 5 6.00 -31.58 -15.45
C GLU A 5 6.01 -30.07 -15.15
N GLU A 6 4.87 -29.54 -14.74
CA GLU A 6 4.80 -28.21 -14.16
C GLU A 6 5.43 -28.23 -12.77
N LYS A 7 6.65 -27.69 -12.69
CA LYS A 7 7.42 -27.56 -11.45
C LYS A 7 6.75 -26.56 -10.52
N ASP A 8 6.38 -27.07 -9.35
CA ASP A 8 5.93 -26.31 -8.19
C ASP A 8 7.03 -25.32 -7.74
N GLY A 9 6.87 -24.07 -8.15
CA GLY A 9 7.86 -23.00 -8.00
C GLY A 9 7.41 -21.92 -7.04
N GLY A 10 7.83 -22.03 -5.78
CA GLY A 10 8.08 -20.90 -4.87
C GLY A 10 6.87 -20.06 -4.46
N GLY A 11 6.35 -20.32 -3.25
CA GLY A 11 5.26 -19.57 -2.61
C GLY A 11 5.55 -18.08 -2.42
N GLY A 12 5.22 -17.28 -3.44
CA GLY A 12 4.74 -15.92 -3.27
C GLY A 12 3.23 -15.99 -3.16
N GLY A 13 2.69 -15.97 -1.94
CA GLY A 13 1.25 -15.88 -1.75
C GLY A 13 0.74 -14.60 -2.39
N SER A 14 0.17 -14.69 -3.59
CA SER A 14 -0.51 -13.56 -4.21
C SER A 14 -1.68 -13.18 -3.31
N ILE A 15 -1.60 -12.01 -2.67
CA ILE A 15 -2.73 -11.43 -1.95
C ILE A 15 -3.76 -11.07 -3.00
N THR A 16 -4.69 -12.00 -3.25
CA THR A 16 -5.81 -11.79 -4.17
C THR A 16 -6.98 -11.23 -3.38
N ILE A 17 -7.67 -10.23 -3.95
CA ILE A 17 -8.93 -9.73 -3.38
C ILE A 17 -9.99 -10.78 -3.66
N ASP A 18 -10.38 -11.53 -2.64
CA ASP A 18 -11.45 -12.52 -2.78
C ASP A 18 -12.82 -11.85 -3.05
N ALA A 19 -13.79 -12.67 -3.47
CA ALA A 19 -15.12 -12.19 -3.82
C ALA A 19 -15.83 -11.46 -2.65
N ALA A 20 -15.57 -11.88 -1.41
CA ALA A 20 -16.15 -11.28 -0.22
C ALA A 20 -15.61 -9.88 0.02
N THR A 21 -14.28 -9.72 -0.08
CA THR A 21 -13.57 -8.43 0.05
C THR A 21 -13.97 -7.49 -1.07
N ALA A 22 -14.05 -7.97 -2.32
CA ALA A 22 -14.52 -7.17 -3.45
C ALA A 22 -15.97 -6.68 -3.26
N SER A 23 -16.83 -7.52 -2.68
CA SER A 23 -18.20 -7.13 -2.34
C SER A 23 -18.25 -6.09 -1.23
N ALA A 24 -17.42 -6.24 -0.19
CA ALA A 24 -17.33 -5.28 0.90
C ALA A 24 -16.87 -3.89 0.41
N ILE A 25 -15.90 -3.85 -0.51
CA ILE A 25 -15.43 -2.58 -1.12
C ILE A 25 -16.56 -1.90 -1.88
N ARG A 26 -17.31 -2.64 -2.70
CA ARG A 26 -18.46 -2.08 -3.44
C ARG A 26 -19.52 -1.55 -2.47
N ALA A 27 -19.89 -2.34 -1.46
CA ALA A 27 -20.87 -1.93 -0.46
C ALA A 27 -20.44 -0.68 0.32
N ALA A 28 -19.17 -0.57 0.70
CA ALA A 28 -18.64 0.62 1.37
C ALA A 28 -18.70 1.86 0.47
N ARG A 29 -18.36 1.72 -0.81
CA ARG A 29 -18.47 2.82 -1.78
C ARG A 29 -19.92 3.23 -2.00
N ASP A 30 -20.85 2.29 -2.12
CA ASP A 30 -22.27 2.58 -2.30
C ASP A 30 -22.86 3.29 -1.07
N ALA A 31 -22.48 2.85 0.14
CA ALA A 31 -22.87 3.48 1.40
C ALA A 31 -22.39 4.94 1.49
N GLU A 32 -21.17 5.21 1.06
CA GLU A 32 -20.57 6.56 0.97
C GLU A 32 -20.98 7.31 -0.32
N ARG A 33 -21.97 6.82 -1.07
CA ARG A 33 -22.47 7.43 -2.32
C ARG A 33 -21.38 7.69 -3.37
N GLY A 34 -20.34 6.85 -3.38
CA GLY A 34 -19.20 6.95 -4.29
C GLY A 34 -18.18 8.01 -3.91
N ALA A 35 -18.25 8.59 -2.70
CA ALA A 35 -17.29 9.60 -2.23
C ALA A 35 -15.85 9.05 -2.10
N LEU A 36 -15.71 7.74 -1.90
CA LEU A 36 -14.42 7.06 -1.84
C LEU A 36 -14.07 6.39 -3.17
N THR A 37 -12.80 6.51 -3.55
CA THR A 37 -12.19 5.69 -4.59
C THR A 37 -12.17 4.21 -4.19
N HIS A 38 -11.93 3.33 -5.17
CA HIS A 38 -11.77 1.90 -4.89
C HIS A 38 -10.63 1.63 -3.90
N PHE A 39 -9.50 2.33 -4.07
CA PHE A 39 -8.32 2.13 -3.23
C PHE A 39 -8.52 2.66 -1.80
N GLU A 40 -9.18 3.81 -1.63
CA GLU A 40 -9.51 4.32 -0.28
C GLU A 40 -10.43 3.36 0.48
N ALA A 41 -11.47 2.84 -0.17
CA ALA A 41 -12.37 1.87 0.44
C ALA A 41 -11.66 0.54 0.77
N LEU A 42 -10.81 0.05 -0.13
CA LEU A 42 -9.99 -1.14 0.12
C LEU A 42 -9.03 -0.94 1.30
N THR A 43 -8.32 0.18 1.35
CA THR A 43 -7.39 0.51 2.43
C THR A 43 -8.11 0.55 3.78
N ALA A 44 -9.27 1.22 3.86
CA ALA A 44 -10.05 1.26 5.09
C ALA A 44 -10.49 -0.15 5.56
N ILE A 45 -10.94 -0.99 4.63
CA ILE A 45 -11.34 -2.38 4.92
C ILE A 45 -10.14 -3.20 5.39
N ALA A 46 -8.98 -3.07 4.74
CA ALA A 46 -7.76 -3.79 5.11
C ALA A 46 -7.28 -3.40 6.52
N LEU A 47 -7.26 -2.10 6.84
CA LEU A 47 -6.88 -1.63 8.18
C LEU A 47 -7.84 -2.12 9.26
N LYS A 48 -9.15 -2.05 9.01
CA LYS A 48 -10.16 -2.63 9.91
C LYS A 48 -9.95 -4.13 10.10
N HIS A 49 -9.65 -4.84 9.02
CA HIS A 49 -9.43 -6.28 9.05
C HIS A 49 -8.22 -6.68 9.93
N PHE A 50 -7.11 -5.95 9.84
CA PHE A 50 -5.96 -6.16 10.73
C PHE A 50 -6.32 -5.88 12.20
N ALA A 51 -7.06 -4.79 12.46
CA ALA A 51 -7.52 -4.45 13.80
C ALA A 51 -8.45 -5.51 14.40
N ASP A 52 -9.43 -5.99 13.63
CA ASP A 52 -10.38 -7.03 14.06
C ASP A 52 -9.70 -8.37 14.35
N ARG A 53 -8.57 -8.65 13.70
CA ARG A 53 -7.75 -9.85 13.94
C ARG A 53 -6.77 -9.71 15.10
N GLY A 54 -6.71 -8.54 15.74
CA GLY A 54 -5.77 -8.26 16.82
C GLY A 54 -4.32 -8.35 16.35
N ALA A 55 -4.03 -7.91 15.13
CA ALA A 55 -2.67 -7.92 14.61
C ALA A 55 -1.76 -7.02 15.48
N ASP A 56 -0.64 -7.57 15.96
CA ASP A 56 0.35 -6.80 16.72
C ASP A 56 1.08 -5.77 15.85
N CYS A 57 1.24 -6.07 14.56
CA CYS A 57 1.78 -5.17 13.56
C CYS A 57 1.20 -5.46 12.17
N ALA A 58 1.19 -4.45 11.31
CA ALA A 58 0.83 -4.57 9.91
C ALA A 58 1.88 -3.87 9.04
N VAL A 59 2.26 -4.51 7.93
CA VAL A 59 3.06 -3.88 6.87
C VAL A 59 2.10 -3.36 5.82
N VAL A 60 2.09 -2.05 5.62
CA VAL A 60 1.20 -1.38 4.67
C VAL A 60 2.03 -0.86 3.52
N GLU A 61 1.82 -1.45 2.34
CA GLU A 61 2.42 -0.98 1.11
C GLU A 61 1.68 0.26 0.60
N VAL A 62 2.42 1.32 0.33
CA VAL A 62 1.89 2.57 -0.22
C VAL A 62 1.46 2.33 -1.67
N GLY A 63 0.25 2.76 -2.04
CA GLY A 63 -0.25 2.61 -3.41
C GLY A 63 0.52 3.45 -4.42
N LEU A 64 0.52 4.78 -4.24
CA LEU A 64 1.22 5.71 -5.13
C LEU A 64 1.83 6.89 -4.38
N GLY A 65 3.13 7.07 -4.54
CA GLY A 65 3.86 8.17 -3.91
C GLY A 65 4.00 7.96 -2.40
N GLY A 66 3.11 8.57 -1.62
CA GLY A 66 3.13 8.51 -0.16
C GLY A 66 2.38 9.66 0.51
N ALA A 67 2.73 10.90 0.18
CA ALA A 67 2.18 12.10 0.83
C ALA A 67 0.65 12.19 0.79
N SER A 68 0.06 11.88 -0.36
CA SER A 68 -1.38 11.89 -0.61
C SER A 68 -1.97 10.50 -0.82
N ASP A 69 -1.25 9.45 -0.43
CA ASP A 69 -1.73 8.08 -0.59
C ASP A 69 -2.75 7.73 0.50
N ALA A 70 -3.77 6.93 0.15
CA ALA A 70 -4.83 6.54 1.08
C ALA A 70 -4.30 5.79 2.32
N THR A 71 -3.11 5.19 2.23
CA THR A 71 -2.47 4.47 3.34
C THR A 71 -1.82 5.40 4.37
N ASN A 72 -1.56 6.67 4.05
CA ASN A 72 -0.82 7.60 4.92
C ASN A 72 -1.72 8.26 5.98
N VAL A 73 -2.50 7.45 6.71
CA VAL A 73 -3.46 7.90 7.73
C VAL A 73 -2.94 7.75 9.16
N PHE A 74 -1.78 7.12 9.35
CA PHE A 74 -1.23 6.84 10.68
C PHE A 74 -0.66 8.09 11.34
N ALA A 75 -1.01 8.31 12.61
CA ALA A 75 -0.32 9.27 13.46
C ALA A 75 1.11 8.79 13.76
N SER A 76 1.99 9.70 14.21
CA SER A 76 3.37 9.35 14.55
C SER A 76 3.43 8.24 15.60
N ASP A 77 2.55 8.28 16.60
CA ASP A 77 2.57 7.33 17.72
C ASP A 77 2.17 5.91 17.30
N ASP A 78 1.35 5.78 16.25
CA ASP A 78 0.87 4.51 15.70
C ASP A 78 1.83 3.93 14.64
N LEU A 79 2.75 4.72 14.10
CA LEU A 79 3.64 4.29 13.02
C LEU A 79 4.92 3.66 13.56
N ALA A 80 5.06 2.33 13.49
CA ALA A 80 6.27 1.63 13.93
C ALA A 80 7.56 2.19 13.28
N ALA A 81 7.59 2.27 11.95
CA ALA A 81 8.66 2.85 11.14
C ALA A 81 8.16 3.15 9.72
N ALA A 82 8.88 3.98 8.97
CA ALA A 82 8.68 4.18 7.54
C ALA A 82 9.83 3.52 6.74
N ALA A 83 9.53 3.00 5.55
CA ALA A 83 10.52 2.43 4.66
C ALA A 83 10.38 3.00 3.24
N ILE A 84 11.48 3.48 2.69
CA ILE A 84 11.60 3.94 1.29
C ILE A 84 12.56 2.97 0.59
N VAL A 85 12.02 2.15 -0.32
CA VAL A 85 12.78 1.15 -1.06
C VAL A 85 13.47 1.76 -2.28
N ALA A 86 12.93 1.63 -3.48
CA ALA A 86 13.49 2.22 -4.68
C ALA A 86 12.82 3.56 -5.01
N VAL A 87 13.63 4.56 -5.31
CA VAL A 87 13.23 5.82 -5.95
C VAL A 87 13.65 5.75 -7.41
N GLY A 88 12.70 5.41 -8.28
CA GLY A 88 12.90 5.25 -9.73
C GLY A 88 11.91 6.08 -10.55
N GLY A 89 12.01 5.98 -11.88
CA GLY A 89 11.19 6.71 -12.84
C GLY A 89 9.74 6.21 -12.98
N ASP A 90 9.22 5.45 -12.01
CA ASP A 90 7.85 4.99 -12.05
C ASP A 90 6.89 6.13 -11.74
N HIS A 91 5.80 6.22 -12.50
CA HIS A 91 4.72 7.18 -12.29
C HIS A 91 5.16 8.67 -12.27
N VAL A 92 6.21 9.02 -13.01
CA VAL A 92 6.78 10.38 -13.07
C VAL A 92 5.70 11.44 -13.34
N GLU A 93 4.83 11.24 -14.32
CA GLU A 93 3.76 12.20 -14.64
C GLU A 93 2.76 12.37 -13.50
N ALA A 94 2.36 11.28 -12.85
CA ALA A 94 1.44 11.32 -11.71
C ALA A 94 2.05 11.98 -10.47
N LEU A 95 3.38 11.97 -10.36
CA LEU A 95 4.13 12.50 -9.23
C LEU A 95 4.84 13.82 -9.53
N GLY A 96 4.36 14.60 -10.51
CA GLY A 96 4.82 15.97 -10.74
C GLY A 96 6.00 16.14 -11.71
N GLY A 97 6.39 15.10 -12.44
CA GLY A 97 7.25 15.20 -13.62
C GLY A 97 8.76 15.25 -13.35
N SER A 98 9.21 15.09 -12.11
CA SER A 98 10.64 15.19 -11.77
C SER A 98 11.06 14.17 -10.71
N ALA A 99 12.36 13.82 -10.68
CA ALA A 99 12.91 12.98 -9.62
C ALA A 99 12.69 13.59 -8.23
N ARG A 100 12.80 14.93 -8.12
CA ARG A 100 12.53 15.64 -6.85
C ARG A 100 11.09 15.46 -6.39
N SER A 101 10.13 15.62 -7.29
CA SER A 101 8.72 15.52 -6.93
C SER A 101 8.32 14.07 -6.55
N ILE A 102 8.98 13.07 -7.15
CA ILE A 102 8.86 11.67 -6.70
C ILE A 102 9.41 11.49 -5.28
N VAL A 103 10.59 12.03 -5.00
CA VAL A 103 11.19 11.98 -3.65
C VAL A 103 10.28 12.67 -2.63
N ASP A 104 9.80 13.87 -2.93
CA ASP A 104 8.91 14.63 -2.04
C ASP A 104 7.62 13.85 -1.76
N ALA A 105 7.02 13.24 -2.78
CA ALA A 105 5.83 12.40 -2.62
C ALA A 105 6.11 11.17 -1.75
N LYS A 106 7.21 10.43 -2.00
CA LYS A 106 7.58 9.23 -1.22
C LYS A 106 7.94 9.56 0.22
N CYS A 107 8.65 10.66 0.45
CA CYS A 107 9.00 11.13 1.80
C CYS A 107 7.78 11.56 2.63
N GLY A 108 6.61 11.73 2.03
CA GLY A 108 5.39 12.09 2.74
C GLY A 108 4.90 11.08 3.78
N ILE A 109 5.39 9.83 3.77
CA ILE A 109 5.09 8.84 4.81
C ILE A 109 5.99 8.98 6.06
N VAL A 110 7.05 9.80 6.00
CA VAL A 110 7.97 10.00 7.12
C VAL A 110 7.29 10.81 8.21
N LYS A 111 7.31 10.29 9.45
CA LYS A 111 6.75 10.97 10.62
C LYS A 111 7.86 11.29 11.62
N ALA A 112 7.77 12.47 12.24
CA ALA A 112 8.77 12.95 13.19
C ALA A 112 8.91 11.99 14.38
N GLY A 113 10.15 11.74 14.82
CA GLY A 113 10.44 10.85 15.95
C GLY A 113 10.30 9.35 15.64
N ARG A 114 9.97 8.96 14.39
CA ARG A 114 9.86 7.57 13.98
C ARG A 114 11.05 7.14 13.10
N PRO A 115 11.54 5.89 13.22
CA PRO A 115 12.61 5.39 12.38
C PRO A 115 12.25 5.44 10.89
N VAL A 116 13.23 5.77 10.06
CA VAL A 116 13.12 5.73 8.60
C VAL A 116 14.22 4.84 8.05
N PHE A 117 13.82 3.85 7.27
CA PHE A 117 14.73 2.97 6.55
C PHE A 117 14.73 3.35 5.07
N ILE A 118 15.93 3.52 4.51
CA ILE A 118 16.09 3.84 3.09
C ILE A 118 16.96 2.74 2.49
N ALA A 119 16.44 2.03 1.48
CA ALA A 119 17.22 1.03 0.78
C ALA A 119 18.31 1.69 -0.08
N LYS A 120 19.30 0.90 -0.50
CA LYS A 120 20.32 1.40 -1.43
C LYS A 120 19.67 1.83 -2.75
N GLN A 121 19.90 3.06 -3.16
CA GLN A 121 19.40 3.58 -4.44
C GLN A 121 20.32 3.12 -5.60
N PRO A 122 19.75 2.85 -6.79
CA PRO A 122 20.52 2.48 -7.98
C PRO A 122 21.43 3.61 -8.47
#